data_AF-A0A511ASE7-F1
#
_entry.id   AF-A0A511ASE7-F1
#
_cell.length_a   1.000
_cell.length_b   1.000
_cell.length_c   1.000
_cell.angle_alpha   90.00
_cell.angle_beta   90.00
_cell.angle_gamma   90.00
#
_symmetry.space_group_name_H-M   'P 1'
#
loop_
_entity.id
_entity.type
_entity.pdbx_description
1 polymer ?
#
loop_
_entity_poly.entity_id
_entity_poly.type
_entity_poly.pdbx_seq_one_letter_code
_entity_poly.pdbx_strand_id
1 'polypeptide(L)'
;MKKFFAYISIVIGGLAALIIVGAFVVMLFQTRLETSNERLALREEERSSIEDKWLAAHENEENITLVIEDVAINQDSGTLKWSDSQERKGLVYFSVESDDSISFAEAESNFPKNMPSYPKYFREAISEKIRN
;
A
#
# COMPACT_ATOMS: atom_id res chain seq x y z
N MET A 1 61.84 38.98 39.60
CA MET A 1 61.22 38.65 38.29
C MET A 1 60.84 37.17 38.10
N LYS A 2 61.65 36.18 38.52
CA LYS A 2 61.32 34.74 38.33
C LYS A 2 59.96 34.28 38.89
N LYS A 3 59.55 34.80 40.06
CA LYS A 3 58.25 34.47 40.67
C LYS A 3 57.06 34.97 39.85
N PHE A 4 57.18 36.12 39.19
CA PHE A 4 56.13 36.71 38.35
C PHE A 4 55.86 35.86 37.10
N PHE A 5 56.93 35.38 36.44
CA PHE A 5 56.80 34.46 35.31
C PHE A 5 56.17 33.11 35.72
N ALA A 6 56.47 32.61 36.93
CA ALA A 6 55.86 31.39 37.44
C ALA A 6 54.34 31.53 37.70
N TYR A 7 53.88 32.68 38.23
CA TYR A 7 52.45 32.93 38.40
C TYR A 7 51.72 33.07 37.06
N ILE A 8 52.33 33.73 36.08
CA ILE A 8 51.77 33.84 34.73
C ILE A 8 51.66 32.47 34.06
N SER A 9 52.67 31.60 34.17
CA SER A 9 52.61 30.26 33.60
C SER A 9 51.54 29.37 34.24
N ILE A 10 51.27 29.52 35.54
CA ILE A 10 50.20 28.81 36.23
C ILE A 10 48.83 29.29 35.74
N VAL A 11 48.65 30.61 35.60
CA VAL A 11 47.39 31.19 35.12
C VAL A 11 47.11 30.76 33.68
N ILE A 12 48.09 30.87 32.78
CA ILE A 12 47.94 30.46 31.37
C ILE A 12 47.72 28.95 31.26
N GLY A 13 48.46 28.15 32.04
CA GLY A 13 48.29 26.69 32.07
C GLY A 13 46.91 26.27 32.55
N GLY A 14 46.39 26.92 33.59
CA GLY A 14 45.02 26.68 34.09
C GLY A 14 43.94 27.06 33.08
N LEU A 15 44.12 28.18 32.37
CA LEU A 15 43.20 28.63 31.32
C LEU A 15 43.21 27.68 30.11
N ALA A 16 44.39 27.21 29.70
CA ALA A 16 44.51 26.21 28.64
C ALA A 16 43.86 24.88 29.02
N ALA A 17 44.03 24.43 30.28
CA ALA A 17 43.39 23.21 30.76
C ALA A 17 41.86 23.32 30.74
N LEU A 18 41.29 24.47 31.15
CA LEU A 18 39.85 24.71 31.09
C LEU A 18 39.31 24.68 29.66
N ILE A 19 40.04 25.25 28.69
CA ILE A 19 39.66 25.23 27.28
C ILE A 19 39.65 23.78 26.75
N ILE A 20 40.65 22.97 27.10
CA ILE A 20 40.73 21.57 26.67
C ILE A 20 39.58 20.76 27.25
N VAL A 21 39.24 20.94 28.53
CA VAL A 21 38.10 20.26 29.16
C VAL A 21 36.79 20.69 28.51
N GLY A 22 36.61 21.98 28.23
CA GLY A 22 35.44 22.49 27.51
C GLY A 22 35.30 21.89 26.11
N ALA A 23 36.39 21.84 25.33
CA ALA A 23 36.41 21.26 24.00
C ALA A 23 36.09 19.76 24.03
N PHE A 24 36.61 19.02 25.02
CA PHE A 24 36.34 17.60 25.20
C PHE A 24 34.86 17.33 25.48
N VAL A 25 34.21 18.12 26.33
CA VAL A 25 32.79 17.99 26.62
C VAL A 25 31.94 18.24 25.37
N VAL A 26 32.24 19.31 24.61
CA VAL A 26 31.53 19.61 23.36
C VAL A 26 31.67 18.48 22.34
N MET A 27 32.86 17.91 22.21
CA MET A 27 33.10 16.77 21.31
C MET A 27 32.25 15.55 21.69
N LEU A 28 32.16 15.21 22.99
CA LEU A 28 31.31 14.11 23.46
C LEU A 28 29.82 14.33 23.14
N PHE A 29 29.34 15.58 23.25
CA PHE A 29 27.96 15.92 22.88
C PHE A 29 27.73 15.84 21.37
N GLN A 30 28.68 16.30 20.54
CA GLN A 30 28.59 16.19 19.08
C GLN A 30 28.51 14.73 18.64
N THR A 31 29.39 13.86 19.14
CA THR A 31 29.35 12.43 18.80
C THR A 31 28.01 11.78 19.18
N ARG A 32 27.48 12.10 20.37
CA ARG A 32 26.16 11.62 20.81
C ARG A 32 25.03 12.09 19.88
N LEU A 33 25.08 13.33 19.41
CA LEU A 33 24.09 13.91 18.50
C LEU A 33 24.17 13.28 17.11
N GLU A 34 25.37 13.10 16.56
CA GLU A 34 25.60 12.42 15.28
C GLU A 34 25.06 10.99 15.32
N THR A 35 25.41 10.22 16.36
CA THR A 35 24.91 8.84 16.50
C THR A 35 23.38 8.77 16.63
N SER A 36 22.76 9.78 17.25
CA SER A 36 21.30 9.85 17.38
C SER A 36 20.63 10.21 16.05
N ASN A 37 21.21 11.14 15.29
CA ASN A 37 20.69 11.55 13.99
C ASN A 37 20.82 10.44 12.95
N GLU A 38 21.94 9.72 12.90
CA GLU A 38 22.11 8.56 12.03
C GLU A 38 21.06 7.49 12.29
N ARG A 39 20.75 7.22 13.57
CA ARG A 39 19.69 6.26 13.96
C ARG A 39 18.29 6.73 13.59
N LEU A 40 18.04 8.04 13.58
CA LEU A 40 16.76 8.59 13.14
C LEU A 40 16.63 8.54 11.62
N ALA A 41 17.68 8.91 10.90
CA ALA A 41 17.74 8.83 9.44
C ALA A 41 17.52 7.40 8.93
N LEU A 42 18.16 6.40 9.55
CA LEU A 42 17.95 4.98 9.21
C LEU A 42 16.49 4.54 9.42
N ARG A 43 15.82 5.00 10.49
CA ARG A 43 14.41 4.68 10.73
C ARG A 43 13.46 5.41 9.78
N GLU A 44 13.82 6.60 9.33
CA GLU A 44 13.05 7.39 8.39
C GLU A 44 13.18 6.82 6.97
N GLU A 45 14.36 6.36 6.59
CA GLU A 45 14.60 5.62 5.34
C GLU A 45 13.84 4.28 5.32
N GLU A 46 13.84 3.53 6.43
CA GLU A 46 13.03 2.31 6.57
C GLU A 46 11.52 2.61 6.42
N ARG A 47 11.01 3.69 7.04
CA ARG A 47 9.61 4.09 6.92
C ARG A 47 9.24 4.54 5.51
N SER A 48 10.07 5.38 4.88
CA SER A 48 9.86 5.84 3.51
C SER A 48 9.82 4.65 2.54
N SER A 49 10.73 3.67 2.71
CA SER A 49 10.77 2.49 1.85
C SER A 49 9.53 1.59 1.98
N ILE A 50 8.89 1.58 3.15
CA ILE A 50 7.64 0.85 3.39
C ILE A 50 6.45 1.61 2.83
N GLU A 51 6.44 2.94 2.99
CA GLU A 51 5.39 3.81 2.44
C GLU A 51 5.38 3.79 0.90
N ASP A 52 6.55 3.91 0.26
CA ASP A 52 6.67 3.83 -1.20
C ASP A 52 6.25 2.45 -1.75
N LYS A 53 6.58 1.37 -1.05
CA LYS A 53 6.14 0.02 -1.42
C LYS A 53 4.63 -0.17 -1.22
N TRP A 54 4.06 0.42 -0.19
CA TRP A 54 2.63 0.34 0.07
C TRP A 54 1.83 1.15 -0.96
N LEU A 55 2.30 2.36 -1.29
CA LEU A 55 1.77 3.18 -2.39
C LEU A 55 1.88 2.45 -3.72
N ALA A 56 3.04 1.91 -4.09
CA ALA A 56 3.21 1.17 -5.33
C ALA A 56 2.33 -0.09 -5.44
N ALA A 57 2.04 -0.74 -4.31
CA ALA A 57 1.14 -1.89 -4.27
C ALA A 57 -0.34 -1.50 -4.42
N HIS A 58 -0.75 -0.31 -3.96
CA HIS A 58 -2.16 0.11 -3.95
C HIS A 58 -2.52 1.12 -5.06
N GLU A 59 -1.56 1.78 -5.69
CA GLU A 59 -1.79 2.74 -6.77
C GLU A 59 -2.17 2.07 -8.10
N ASN A 60 -1.87 0.77 -8.25
CA ASN A 60 -2.14 0.00 -9.48
C ASN A 60 -3.33 -0.96 -9.39
N GLU A 61 -4.00 -1.07 -8.25
CA GLU A 61 -5.28 -1.76 -8.17
C GLU A 61 -6.39 -0.79 -8.61
N GLU A 62 -6.59 -0.64 -9.92
CA GLU A 62 -7.87 -0.17 -10.43
C GLU A 62 -8.94 -1.10 -9.84
N ASN A 63 -9.60 -0.65 -8.77
CA ASN A 63 -10.59 -1.42 -8.05
C ASN A 63 -11.88 -1.42 -8.87
N ILE A 64 -11.86 -2.18 -9.97
CA ILE A 64 -12.97 -2.32 -10.90
C ILE A 64 -14.06 -3.10 -10.17
N THR A 65 -15.15 -2.41 -9.84
CA THR A 65 -16.30 -3.04 -9.17
C THR A 65 -17.26 -3.55 -10.25
N LEU A 66 -17.76 -4.78 -10.09
CA LEU A 66 -18.78 -5.38 -10.97
C LEU A 66 -20.16 -5.25 -10.32
N VAL A 67 -21.12 -4.78 -11.10
CA VAL A 67 -22.52 -4.65 -10.72
C VAL A 67 -23.37 -5.51 -11.63
N ILE A 68 -24.23 -6.33 -11.06
CA ILE A 68 -25.21 -7.14 -11.80
C ILE A 68 -26.49 -6.31 -11.85
N GLU A 69 -26.86 -5.85 -13.04
CA GLU A 69 -27.99 -4.92 -13.23
C GLU A 69 -29.33 -5.66 -13.26
N ASP A 70 -29.37 -6.80 -13.95
CA ASP A 70 -30.59 -7.57 -14.14
C ASP A 70 -30.27 -9.02 -14.48
N VAL A 71 -31.14 -9.93 -14.02
CA VAL A 71 -31.10 -11.35 -14.36
C VAL A 71 -32.50 -11.77 -14.78
N ALA A 72 -32.67 -12.07 -16.06
CA ALA A 72 -33.92 -12.49 -16.65
C ALA A 72 -33.83 -13.97 -17.04
N ILE A 73 -34.70 -14.80 -16.47
CA ILE A 73 -34.76 -16.25 -16.72
C ILE A 73 -36.09 -16.57 -17.39
N ASN A 74 -36.03 -17.34 -18.47
CA ASN A 74 -37.17 -17.88 -19.17
C ASN A 74 -36.98 -19.38 -19.37
N GLN A 75 -37.71 -20.17 -18.57
CA GLN A 75 -37.58 -21.63 -18.51
C GLN A 75 -36.14 -22.03 -18.19
N ASP A 76 -35.46 -22.68 -19.13
CA ASP A 76 -34.13 -23.25 -18.98
C ASP A 76 -33.04 -22.33 -19.58
N SER A 77 -33.36 -21.09 -19.92
CA SER A 77 -32.42 -20.14 -20.52
C SER A 77 -32.63 -18.73 -19.97
N GLY A 78 -31.60 -17.90 -20.06
CA GLY A 78 -31.69 -16.56 -19.50
C GLY A 78 -30.61 -15.61 -20.01
N THR A 79 -30.75 -14.37 -19.54
CA THR A 79 -29.78 -13.30 -19.78
C THR A 79 -29.41 -12.62 -18.48
N LEU A 80 -28.14 -12.25 -18.36
CA LEU A 80 -27.59 -11.49 -17.25
C LEU A 80 -26.95 -10.21 -17.80
N LYS A 81 -27.42 -9.06 -17.30
CA LYS A 81 -26.83 -7.75 -17.59
C LYS A 81 -25.87 -7.38 -16.48
N TRP A 82 -24.69 -6.91 -16.88
CA TRP A 82 -23.70 -6.42 -15.93
C TRP A 82 -23.11 -5.10 -16.40
N SER A 83 -22.64 -4.32 -15.44
CA SER A 83 -21.82 -3.14 -15.64
C SER A 83 -20.65 -3.11 -14.68
N ASP A 84 -19.63 -2.33 -15.00
CA ASP A 84 -18.52 -2.06 -14.09
C ASP A 84 -18.38 -0.58 -13.72
N SER A 85 -17.50 -0.30 -12.77
CA SER A 85 -17.19 1.06 -12.31
C SER A 85 -16.59 1.98 -13.39
N GLN A 86 -16.22 1.44 -14.55
CA GLN A 86 -15.73 2.18 -15.72
C GLN A 86 -16.82 2.35 -16.79
N GLU A 87 -18.09 2.15 -16.42
CA GLU A 87 -19.26 2.23 -17.28
C GLU A 87 -19.27 1.23 -18.46
N ARG A 88 -18.39 0.22 -18.45
CA ARG A 88 -18.45 -0.87 -19.43
C ARG A 88 -19.60 -1.78 -19.06
N LYS A 89 -20.35 -2.23 -20.06
CA LYS A 89 -21.55 -3.04 -19.89
C LYS A 89 -21.51 -4.25 -20.79
N GLY A 90 -22.18 -5.30 -20.37
CA GLY A 90 -22.32 -6.51 -21.16
C GLY A 90 -23.60 -7.25 -20.87
N LEU A 91 -23.93 -8.14 -21.79
CA LEU A 91 -25.04 -9.06 -21.70
C LEU A 91 -24.47 -10.46 -21.85
N VAL A 92 -24.81 -11.33 -20.93
CA VAL A 92 -24.39 -12.73 -20.90
C VAL A 92 -25.62 -13.60 -21.08
N TYR A 93 -25.55 -14.52 -22.03
CA TYR A 93 -26.56 -15.53 -22.28
C TYR A 93 -26.16 -16.83 -21.59
N PHE A 94 -27.11 -17.46 -20.91
CA PHE A 94 -26.88 -18.71 -20.22
C PHE A 94 -28.05 -19.69 -20.37
N SER A 95 -27.77 -20.96 -20.19
CA SER A 95 -28.75 -22.02 -20.05
C SER A 95 -28.57 -22.73 -18.71
N VAL A 96 -29.68 -23.16 -18.12
CA VAL A 96 -29.73 -23.96 -16.90
C VAL A 96 -30.05 -25.39 -17.33
N GLU A 97 -29.15 -26.31 -17.05
CA GLU A 97 -29.34 -27.72 -17.36
C GLU A 97 -30.17 -28.41 -16.26
N SER A 98 -30.64 -29.64 -16.53
CA SER A 98 -31.51 -30.40 -15.61
C SER A 98 -30.87 -30.77 -14.26
N ASP A 99 -29.56 -30.63 -14.14
CA ASP A 99 -28.78 -30.85 -12.92
C ASP A 99 -28.49 -29.55 -12.14
N ASP A 100 -29.21 -28.47 -12.46
CA ASP A 100 -28.98 -27.09 -11.98
C ASP A 100 -27.62 -26.50 -12.39
N SER A 101 -26.89 -27.15 -13.31
CA SER A 101 -25.65 -26.57 -13.84
C SER A 101 -25.95 -25.43 -14.80
N ILE A 102 -25.14 -24.37 -14.73
CA ILE A 102 -25.28 -23.18 -15.57
C ILE A 102 -24.20 -23.21 -16.66
N SER A 103 -24.62 -23.22 -17.92
CA SER A 103 -23.75 -23.14 -19.08
C SER A 103 -23.85 -21.75 -19.72
N PHE A 104 -22.71 -21.17 -20.11
CA PHE A 104 -22.65 -19.83 -20.70
C PHE A 104 -22.42 -19.92 -22.20
N ALA A 105 -23.19 -19.17 -22.99
CA ALA A 105 -23.00 -19.09 -24.43
C ALA A 105 -21.84 -18.14 -24.75
N GLU A 106 -20.60 -18.65 -24.71
CA GLU A 106 -19.40 -17.83 -24.78
C GLU A 106 -19.31 -16.96 -26.04
N ALA A 107 -19.73 -17.49 -27.19
CA ALA A 107 -19.66 -16.80 -28.48
C ALA A 107 -20.65 -15.63 -28.62
N GLU A 108 -21.75 -15.66 -27.87
CA GLU A 108 -22.85 -14.68 -27.96
C GLU A 108 -22.84 -13.68 -26.79
N SER A 109 -22.02 -13.95 -25.78
CA SER A 109 -21.99 -13.22 -24.52
C SER A 109 -20.84 -12.22 -24.46
N ASN A 110 -21.11 -11.07 -23.85
CA ASN A 110 -20.09 -10.06 -23.56
C ASN A 110 -19.65 -10.20 -22.11
N PHE A 111 -18.44 -10.73 -21.87
CA PHE A 111 -17.89 -10.90 -20.51
C PHE A 111 -16.94 -9.77 -20.12
N PRO A 112 -16.81 -9.47 -18.80
CA PRO A 112 -15.83 -8.52 -18.32
C PRO A 112 -14.42 -9.09 -18.46
N LYS A 113 -13.56 -8.41 -19.23
CA LYS A 113 -12.19 -8.87 -19.54
C LYS A 113 -11.21 -8.70 -18.37
N ASN A 114 -11.46 -7.70 -17.52
CA ASN A 114 -10.53 -7.30 -16.45
C ASN A 114 -10.90 -7.88 -15.08
N MET A 115 -11.80 -8.86 -15.01
CA MET A 115 -12.27 -9.42 -13.74
C MET A 115 -12.33 -10.95 -13.77
N PRO A 116 -11.23 -11.68 -13.51
CA PRO A 116 -11.22 -13.14 -13.59
C PRO A 116 -12.19 -13.85 -12.63
N SER A 117 -12.67 -13.17 -11.59
CA SER A 117 -13.65 -13.67 -10.62
C SER A 117 -15.12 -13.58 -11.07
N TYR A 118 -15.42 -12.92 -12.21
CA TYR A 118 -16.79 -12.75 -12.71
C TYR A 118 -17.62 -14.04 -12.82
N PRO A 119 -17.07 -15.21 -13.22
CA PRO A 119 -17.90 -16.40 -13.42
C PRO A 119 -18.59 -16.86 -12.13
N LYS A 120 -17.93 -16.66 -10.98
CA LYS A 120 -18.51 -16.99 -9.67
C LYS A 120 -19.71 -16.09 -9.36
N TYR A 121 -19.55 -14.78 -9.51
CA TYR A 121 -20.61 -13.81 -9.21
C TYR A 121 -21.82 -13.94 -10.12
N PHE A 122 -21.61 -14.24 -11.42
CA PHE A 122 -22.72 -14.50 -12.34
C PHE A 122 -23.50 -15.75 -11.95
N ARG A 123 -22.81 -16.85 -11.63
CA ARG A 123 -23.47 -18.07 -11.16
C ARG A 123 -24.28 -17.82 -9.90
N GLU A 124 -23.73 -17.09 -8.93
CA GLU A 124 -24.41 -16.76 -7.68
C GLU A 124 -25.69 -15.94 -7.92
N ALA A 125 -25.64 -14.89 -8.74
CA ALA A 125 -26.81 -14.08 -9.04
C ALA A 125 -27.89 -14.85 -9.84
N ILE A 126 -27.48 -15.73 -10.75
CA ILE A 126 -28.41 -16.60 -11.47
C ILE A 126 -29.08 -17.57 -10.51
N SER A 127 -28.31 -18.24 -9.65
CA SER A 127 -28.85 -19.16 -8.65
C SER A 127 -29.77 -18.48 -7.65
N GLU A 128 -29.45 -17.25 -7.23
CA GLU A 128 -30.32 -16.45 -6.37
C GLU A 128 -31.64 -16.11 -7.07
N LYS A 129 -31.59 -15.77 -8.36
CA LYS A 129 -32.79 -15.49 -9.16
C LYS A 129 -33.67 -16.72 -9.37
N ILE A 130 -33.10 -17.91 -9.51
CA ILE A 130 -33.85 -19.18 -9.64
C ILE A 130 -34.57 -19.53 -8.34
N ARG A 131 -33.99 -19.18 -7.18
CA ARG A 131 -34.56 -19.50 -5.85
C ARG A 131 -35.71 -18.59 -5.45
N ASN A 132 -35.83 -17.40 -6.04
CA ASN A 132 -36.85 -16.39 -5.73
C ASN A 132 -38.02 -16.46 -6.72
#